data_AF-A0A1I7M726-F1
#
_entry.id   AF-A0A1I7M726-F1
#
_cell.length_a   1.000
_cell.length_b   1.000
_cell.length_c   1.000
_cell.angle_alpha   90.00
_cell.angle_beta   90.00
_cell.angle_gamma   90.00
#
_symmetry.space_group_name_H-M   'P 1'
#
loop_
_entity.id
_entity.type
_entity.pdbx_description
1 polymer ?
#
loop_
_entity_poly.entity_id
_entity_poly.type
_entity_poly.pdbx_seq_one_letter_code
_entity_poly.pdbx_strand_id
1 'polypeptide(L)'
;VEHRLAPPRHPQTNGMVERFNGRINELLRQTRFDSRADLETTLLNYLKLYNHHIPQRAIGTRTPIQALKEWQRQKPELFVKRVYDQTGLDT
;
A
#
# COMPACT_ATOMS: atom_id res chain seq x y z
N VAL A 1 -1.14 -9.02 19.04
CA VAL A 1 -1.62 -7.87 18.24
C VAL A 1 -2.95 -7.44 18.83
N GLU A 2 -3.13 -6.15 19.10
CA GLU A 2 -4.42 -5.62 19.56
C GLU A 2 -5.32 -5.38 18.34
N HIS A 3 -6.54 -5.90 18.36
CA HIS A 3 -7.51 -5.71 17.27
C HIS A 3 -8.42 -4.52 17.59
N ARG A 4 -8.45 -3.53 16.69
CA ARG A 4 -9.34 -2.37 16.81
C ARG A 4 -10.32 -2.34 15.66
N LEU A 5 -11.60 -2.05 15.95
CA LEU A 5 -12.66 -1.95 14.97
C LEU A 5 -12.95 -0.48 14.63
N ALA A 6 -13.20 -0.22 13.35
CA ALA A 6 -13.76 1.05 12.92
C ALA A 6 -15.27 1.09 13.26
N PRO A 7 -15.79 2.25 13.70
CA PRO A 7 -17.23 2.40 13.94
C PRO A 7 -18.05 2.14 12.66
N PRO A 8 -19.24 1.52 12.77
CA PRO A 8 -20.12 1.30 11.62
C PRO A 8 -20.42 2.61 10.89
N ARG A 9 -20.41 2.59 9.55
CA ARG A 9 -20.73 3.75 8.69
C ARG A 9 -19.76 4.94 8.80
N HIS A 10 -18.55 4.73 9.31
CA HIS A 10 -17.50 5.75 9.40
C HIS A 10 -16.25 5.38 8.59
N PRO A 11 -16.34 5.28 7.24
CA PRO A 11 -15.23 4.85 6.38
C PRO A 11 -13.99 5.77 6.48
N GLN A 12 -14.17 7.02 6.90
CA GLN A 12 -13.07 7.97 7.06
C GLN A 12 -12.06 7.52 8.12
N THR A 13 -12.50 6.75 9.12
CA THR A 13 -11.63 6.18 10.17
C THR A 13 -10.65 5.14 9.61
N ASN A 14 -11.00 4.50 8.50
CA ASN A 14 -10.17 3.59 7.72
C ASN A 14 -9.74 4.22 6.38
N GLY A 15 -9.68 5.55 6.28
CA GLY A 15 -9.56 6.25 5.00
C GLY A 15 -8.34 5.90 4.15
N MET A 16 -7.24 5.43 4.74
CA MET A 16 -6.07 4.98 3.97
C MET A 16 -6.33 3.67 3.22
N VAL A 17 -6.94 2.69 3.87
CA VAL A 17 -7.26 1.40 3.21
C VAL A 17 -8.40 1.58 2.21
N GLU A 18 -9.39 2.43 2.53
CA GLU A 18 -10.47 2.75 1.60
C GLU A 18 -9.94 3.42 0.32
N ARG A 19 -8.99 4.36 0.44
CA ARG A 19 -8.36 4.98 -0.74
C ARG A 19 -7.55 3.98 -1.57
N PHE A 20 -6.81 3.09 -0.92
CA PHE A 20 -6.07 2.04 -1.61
C PHE A 20 -7.03 1.12 -2.40
N ASN A 21 -8.11 0.66 -1.76
CA ASN A 21 -9.12 -0.17 -2.39
C ASN A 21 -9.82 0.55 -3.55
N GLY A 22 -10.11 1.84 -3.39
CA GLY A 22 -10.69 2.67 -4.46
C GLY A 22 -9.81 2.73 -5.71
N ARG A 23 -8.49 2.83 -5.54
CA ARG A 23 -7.54 2.84 -6.66
C ARG A 23 -7.41 1.48 -7.35
N ILE A 24 -7.42 0.39 -6.58
CA ILE A 24 -7.46 -0.96 -7.17
C ILE A 24 -8.76 -1.13 -7.98
N ASN A 25 -9.90 -0.72 -7.44
CA ASN A 25 -11.17 -0.81 -8.16
C ASN A 25 -11.16 0.02 -9.46
N GLU A 26 -10.54 1.19 -9.45
CA GLU A 26 -10.32 1.99 -10.67
C GLU A 26 -9.49 1.23 -11.72
N LEU A 27 -8.36 0.65 -11.31
CA LEU A 27 -7.51 -0.19 -12.17
C LEU A 27 -8.29 -1.38 -12.76
N LEU A 28 -9.01 -2.11 -11.93
CA LEU A 28 -9.79 -3.28 -12.35
C LEU A 28 -10.93 -2.92 -13.34
N ARG A 29 -11.48 -1.71 -13.25
CA ARG A 29 -12.51 -1.24 -14.18
C ARG A 29 -11.96 -0.83 -15.53
N GLN A 30 -10.73 -0.31 -15.56
CA GLN A 30 -10.09 0.23 -16.77
C GLN A 30 -9.35 -0.84 -17.58
N THR A 31 -9.00 -1.97 -16.96
CA THR A 31 -8.21 -3.02 -17.59
C THR A 31 -9.07 -4.27 -17.87
N ARG A 32 -8.93 -4.83 -19.07
CA ARG A 32 -9.41 -6.18 -19.39
C ARG A 32 -8.26 -7.15 -19.15
N PHE A 33 -8.56 -8.29 -18.54
CA PHE A 33 -7.57 -9.31 -18.23
C PHE A 33 -7.85 -10.56 -19.05
N ASP A 34 -6.83 -11.06 -19.73
CA ASP A 34 -6.94 -12.26 -20.57
C ASP A 34 -6.91 -13.54 -19.73
N SER A 35 -6.39 -13.46 -18.51
CA SER A 35 -6.29 -14.60 -17.59
C SER A 35 -6.22 -14.17 -16.12
N ARG A 36 -6.37 -15.15 -15.23
CA ARG A 36 -6.09 -14.98 -13.80
C ARG A 36 -4.65 -14.53 -13.53
N ALA A 37 -3.68 -15.07 -14.27
CA ALA A 37 -2.26 -14.76 -14.08
C ALA A 37 -1.94 -13.30 -14.45
N ASP A 38 -2.63 -12.77 -15.45
CA ASP A 38 -2.52 -11.37 -15.87
C ASP A 38 -3.10 -10.42 -14.80
N LEU A 39 -4.28 -10.75 -14.25
CA LEU A 39 -4.86 -10.04 -13.11
C LEU A 39 -3.91 -10.03 -11.90
N GLU A 40 -3.39 -11.19 -11.53
CA GLU A 40 -2.46 -11.32 -10.40
C GLU A 40 -1.19 -10.49 -10.60
N THR A 41 -0.58 -10.57 -11.78
CA THR A 41 0.59 -9.78 -12.15
C THR A 41 0.31 -8.29 -12.06
N THR A 42 -0.85 -7.85 -12.57
CA THR A 42 -1.26 -6.45 -12.53
C THR A 42 -1.44 -5.96 -11.09
N LEU A 43 -2.07 -6.75 -10.22
CA LEU A 43 -2.23 -6.40 -8.80
C LEU A 43 -0.87 -6.32 -8.07
N LEU A 44 0.04 -7.25 -8.33
CA LEU A 44 1.40 -7.23 -7.76
C LEU A 44 2.19 -6.01 -8.24
N ASN A 45 2.08 -5.66 -9.51
CA ASN A 45 2.71 -4.46 -10.06
C ASN A 45 2.12 -3.19 -9.44
N TYR A 46 0.80 -3.14 -9.23
CA TYR A 46 0.18 -2.02 -8.54
C TYR A 46 0.65 -1.89 -7.09
N LEU A 47 0.77 -3.00 -6.36
CA LEU A 47 1.31 -3.02 -5.00
C LEU A 47 2.73 -2.44 -4.95
N LYS A 48 3.60 -2.87 -5.86
CA LYS A 48 4.98 -2.35 -6.00
C LYS A 48 4.96 -0.84 -6.29
N LEU A 49 4.18 -0.43 -7.28
CA LEU A 49 4.04 0.97 -7.69
C LEU A 49 3.55 1.85 -6.53
N TYR A 50 2.51 1.42 -5.83
CA TYR A 50 1.93 2.14 -4.69
C TYR A 50 2.94 2.32 -3.57
N ASN A 51 3.65 1.25 -3.19
CA ASN A 51 4.57 1.27 -2.05
C ASN A 51 5.88 2.02 -2.33
N HIS A 52 6.40 1.94 -3.55
CA HIS A 52 7.74 2.44 -3.88
C HIS A 52 7.75 3.73 -4.69
N HIS A 53 6.69 4.03 -5.46
CA HIS A 53 6.75 5.07 -6.49
C HIS A 53 5.64 6.11 -6.44
N ILE A 54 4.49 5.86 -5.78
CA ILE A 54 3.41 6.84 -5.68
C ILE A 54 3.47 7.58 -4.34
N PRO A 55 3.79 8.89 -4.33
CA PRO A 55 3.75 9.69 -3.12
C PRO A 55 2.32 9.91 -2.63
N GLN A 56 2.12 9.80 -1.33
CA GLN A 56 0.80 9.91 -0.70
C GLN A 56 0.74 11.21 0.12
N ARG A 57 -0.20 12.11 -0.24
CA ARG A 57 -0.39 13.40 0.45
C ARG A 57 -0.63 13.23 1.95
N ALA A 58 -1.35 12.18 2.34
CA ALA A 58 -1.69 11.90 3.74
C ALA A 58 -0.48 11.60 4.65
N ILE A 59 0.68 11.26 4.06
CA ILE A 59 1.94 11.00 4.77
C ILE A 59 3.04 11.98 4.32
N GLY A 60 2.65 13.22 4.03
CA GLY A 60 3.59 14.30 3.71
C GLY A 60 4.18 14.20 2.30
N THR A 61 3.42 13.68 1.34
CA THR A 61 3.86 13.53 -0.07
C THR A 61 5.11 12.64 -0.17
N ARG A 62 5.10 11.54 0.58
CA ARG A 62 6.13 10.49 0.58
C ARG A 62 5.53 9.19 0.11
N THR A 63 6.35 8.29 -0.42
CA THR A 63 5.90 6.92 -0.68
C THR A 63 5.73 6.17 0.65
N PRO A 64 4.86 5.14 0.73
CA PRO A 64 4.70 4.35 1.95
C PRO A 64 6.02 3.82 2.51
N ILE A 65 6.93 3.35 1.66
CA ILE A 65 8.23 2.82 2.09
C ILE A 65 9.15 3.93 2.65
N GLN A 66 9.15 5.12 2.04
CA GLN A 66 9.89 6.25 2.58
C GLN A 66 9.39 6.63 3.98
N ALA A 67 8.07 6.69 4.18
CA ALA A 67 7.48 6.97 5.49
C ALA A 67 7.83 5.88 6.51
N LEU A 68 7.72 4.60 6.13
CA LEU A 68 8.08 3.48 7.00
C LEU A 68 9.55 3.51 7.43
N LYS A 69 10.48 3.81 6.52
CA LYS A 69 11.91 3.95 6.84
C LYS A 69 12.16 5.09 7.82
N GLU A 70 11.51 6.22 7.62
CA GLU A 70 11.64 7.36 8.50
C GLU A 70 11.07 7.07 9.89
N TRP A 71 9.92 6.41 9.98
CA TRP A 71 9.35 5.98 11.25
C TRP A 71 10.22 4.93 11.94
N GLN A 72 10.82 3.99 11.20
CA GLN A 72 11.77 3.03 11.76
C GLN A 72 13.00 3.71 12.36
N ARG A 73 13.47 4.81 11.76
CA ARG A 73 14.57 5.61 12.31
C ARG A 73 14.15 6.38 13.56
N GLN A 74 12.93 6.93 13.60
CA GLN A 74 12.45 7.75 14.71
C GLN A 74 11.98 6.91 15.92
N LYS A 75 11.40 5.74 15.67
CA LYS A 75 10.80 4.84 16.67
C LYS A 75 11.11 3.38 16.35
N PRO A 76 12.38 2.95 16.46
CA PRO A 76 12.79 1.61 16.07
C PRO A 76 12.11 0.50 16.90
N GLU A 77 11.72 0.79 18.13
CA GLU A 77 11.05 -0.13 19.05
C GLU A 77 9.67 -0.62 18.55
N LEU A 78 9.04 0.13 17.65
CA LEU A 78 7.78 -0.25 17.02
C LEU A 78 7.94 -1.26 15.88
N PHE A 79 9.17 -1.50 15.42
CA PHE A 79 9.46 -2.32 14.24
C PHE A 79 10.14 -3.62 14.64
N VAL A 80 9.43 -4.74 14.42
CA VAL A 80 10.01 -6.09 14.58
C VAL A 80 10.88 -6.48 13.39
N LYS A 81 10.61 -5.92 12.20
CA LYS A 81 11.32 -6.23 10.94
C LYS A 81 11.90 -4.98 10.29
N ARG A 82 12.98 -5.15 9.53
CA ARG A 82 13.58 -4.08 8.71
C ARG A 82 12.66 -3.72 7.55
N VAL A 83 12.54 -2.43 7.27
CA VAL A 83 11.83 -1.92 6.08
C VAL A 83 12.82 -1.92 4.92
N TYR A 84 12.61 -2.80 3.94
CA TYR A 84 13.45 -2.92 2.75
C TYR A 84 12.82 -2.19 1.56
N ASP A 85 13.67 -1.69 0.65
CA ASP A 85 13.21 -1.38 -0.70
C ASP A 85 13.09 -2.70 -1.46
N GLN A 86 12.00 -2.92 -2.18
CA GLN A 86 11.96 -3.94 -3.22
C GLN A 86 12.75 -3.41 -4.41
N THR A 87 14.08 -3.50 -4.34
CA THR A 87 14.94 -3.25 -5.50
C THR A 87 14.89 -4.46 -6.42
N GLY A 88 14.13 -4.36 -7.51
CA GLY A 88 14.24 -5.23 -8.69
C GLY A 88 13.46 -6.54 -8.66
N LEU A 89 13.09 -7.02 -9.86
CA LEU A 89 12.42 -8.30 -10.10
C LEU A 89 13.17 -9.47 -9.44
N ASP A 90 12.46 -10.28 -8.65
CA ASP A 90 12.82 -11.69 -8.53
C ASP A 90 12.70 -12.28 -9.94
N THR A 91 13.83 -12.78 -10.46
CA THR A 91 13.91 -13.44 -11.77
C THR A 91 13.30 -14.83 -11.69
#